data_AF-A0A2N6AD39-F1
#
_entry.id   AF-A0A2N6AD39-F1
#
_cell.length_a   1.000
_cell.length_b   1.000
_cell.length_c   1.000
_cell.angle_alpha   90.00
_cell.angle_beta   90.00
_cell.angle_gamma   90.00
#
_symmetry.space_group_name_H-M   'P 1'
#
loop_
_entity.id
_entity.type
_entity.pdbx_description
1 polymer ?
#
loop_
_entity_poly.entity_id
_entity_poly.type
_entity_poly.pdbx_seq_one_letter_code
_entity_poly.pdbx_strand_id
1 'polypeptide(L)'
;MFQKRKIGLILSLIILLTVFMSGFAGVYAAEEPVHIVIAHTNDMHGRVEEGDYDGMGMAKIGALANELRAEYDNFLLFDAGDAFHGQPIATIFEGSSIVEIMNLIGYDLMVPGNHDFNYGKERLVELVGMADFDVVSANIYTEEGETFIAPYKIYEIDGVKLGV
;
A
#
# COMPACT_ATOMS: atom_id res chain seq x y z
N MET A 1 43.00 58.86 -18.42
CA MET A 1 42.90 58.36 -17.02
C MET A 1 41.45 58.09 -16.57
N PHE A 2 40.47 58.93 -16.95
CA PHE A 2 39.05 58.79 -16.59
C PHE A 2 38.34 57.52 -17.15
N GLN A 3 38.64 57.12 -18.39
CA GLN A 3 38.00 55.95 -19.02
C GLN A 3 38.36 54.62 -18.32
N LYS A 4 39.62 54.45 -17.91
CA LYS A 4 40.07 53.23 -17.19
C LYS A 4 39.39 53.07 -15.82
N ARG A 5 39.08 54.17 -15.14
CA ARG A 5 38.35 54.16 -13.85
C ARG A 5 36.88 53.77 -14.02
N LYS A 6 36.20 54.24 -15.08
CA LYS A 6 34.81 53.86 -15.40
C LYS A 6 34.69 52.38 -15.78
N ILE A 7 35.64 51.88 -16.58
CA ILE A 7 35.70 50.46 -16.97
C ILE A 7 35.91 49.57 -15.73
N GLY A 8 36.80 49.97 -14.81
CA GLY A 8 37.02 49.26 -13.55
C GLY A 8 35.76 49.18 -12.68
N LEU A 9 35.03 50.30 -12.53
CA LEU A 9 33.77 50.36 -11.78
C LEU A 9 32.69 49.44 -12.38
N ILE A 10 32.54 49.42 -13.71
CA ILE A 10 31.58 48.55 -14.41
C ILE A 10 31.95 47.08 -14.19
N LEU A 11 33.23 46.72 -14.33
CA LEU A 11 33.70 45.35 -14.08
C LEU A 11 33.46 44.91 -12.63
N SER A 12 33.72 45.79 -11.65
CA SER A 12 33.43 45.50 -10.24
C SER A 12 31.94 45.32 -9.99
N LEU A 13 31.07 46.10 -10.64
CA LEU A 13 29.62 45.96 -10.51
C LEU A 13 29.11 44.65 -11.12
N ILE A 14 29.66 44.26 -12.26
CA ILE A 14 29.32 42.98 -12.92
C ILE A 14 29.74 41.81 -12.04
N ILE A 15 30.94 41.85 -11.46
CA ILE A 15 31.42 40.81 -10.53
C ILE A 15 30.54 40.75 -9.28
N LEU A 16 30.13 41.89 -8.73
CA LEU A 16 29.22 41.91 -7.59
C LEU A 16 27.85 41.31 -7.93
N LEU A 17 27.31 41.64 -9.11
CA LEU A 17 26.01 41.13 -9.57
C LEU A 17 26.05 39.63 -9.83
N THR A 18 27.14 39.11 -10.41
CA THR A 18 27.30 37.67 -10.65
C THR A 18 27.49 36.89 -9.35
N VAL A 19 28.22 37.42 -8.38
CA VAL A 19 28.34 36.81 -7.03
C VAL A 19 27.00 36.83 -6.31
N PHE A 20 26.23 37.92 -6.43
CA PHE A 20 24.91 38.03 -5.80
C PHE A 20 23.88 37.07 -6.42
N MET A 21 23.91 36.87 -7.74
CA MET A 21 23.03 35.91 -8.42
C MET A 21 23.45 34.45 -8.21
N SER A 22 24.75 34.16 -8.05
CA SER A 22 25.22 32.79 -7.79
C SER A 22 24.95 32.30 -6.36
N GLY A 23 24.68 33.21 -5.42
CA GLY A 23 24.20 32.89 -4.07
C GLY A 23 22.73 32.42 -4.00
N PHE A 24 21.98 32.50 -5.11
CA PHE A 24 20.61 32.01 -5.25
C PHE A 24 20.54 30.71 -6.08
N ALA A 25 21.59 29.89 -6.05
CA ALA A 25 21.40 28.47 -6.34
C ALA A 25 20.44 27.95 -5.25
N GLY A 26 19.17 27.78 -5.62
CA GLY A 26 18.11 27.39 -4.70
C GLY A 26 18.58 26.24 -3.82
N VAL A 27 18.75 26.51 -2.53
CA VAL A 27 18.83 25.46 -1.52
C VAL A 27 17.41 24.92 -1.45
N TYR A 28 17.11 23.97 -2.32
CA TYR A 28 15.95 23.12 -2.13
C TYR A 28 16.23 22.37 -0.83
N ALA A 29 15.45 22.64 0.20
CA ALA A 29 15.39 21.73 1.33
C ALA A 29 15.11 20.34 0.74
N ALA A 30 15.89 19.33 1.16
CA ALA A 30 15.51 17.96 0.83
C ALA A 30 14.07 17.77 1.33
N GLU A 31 13.17 17.29 0.46
CA GLU A 31 11.82 16.94 0.90
C GLU A 31 11.96 15.95 2.06
N GLU A 32 11.23 16.20 3.14
CA GLU A 32 11.19 15.28 4.28
C GLU A 32 10.78 13.89 3.75
N PRO A 33 11.47 12.81 4.15
CA PRO A 33 11.19 11.49 3.62
C PRO A 33 9.75 11.09 3.94
N VAL A 34 9.00 10.70 2.91
CA VAL A 34 7.67 10.09 3.10
C VAL A 34 7.85 8.72 3.74
N HIS A 35 7.33 8.57 4.95
CA HIS A 35 7.34 7.30 5.67
C HIS A 35 6.02 6.58 5.43
N ILE A 36 6.08 5.36 4.88
CA ILE A 36 4.91 4.50 4.61
C ILE A 36 5.11 3.21 5.39
N VAL A 37 4.14 2.85 6.22
CA VAL A 37 4.16 1.62 7.00
C VAL A 37 3.22 0.61 6.35
N ILE A 38 3.78 -0.55 6.02
CA ILE A 38 3.02 -1.67 5.46
C ILE A 38 3.09 -2.81 6.46
N ALA A 39 1.94 -3.17 7.02
CA ALA A 39 1.76 -4.42 7.73
C ALA A 39 1.16 -5.46 6.77
N HIS A 40 1.44 -6.73 7.01
CA HIS A 40 0.81 -7.78 6.23
C HIS A 40 0.51 -9.03 7.06
N THR A 41 -0.47 -9.80 6.59
CA THR A 41 -0.75 -11.17 6.99
C THR A 41 -0.69 -12.10 5.79
N ASN A 42 -0.75 -13.40 6.02
CA ASN A 42 -0.79 -14.45 4.99
C ASN A 42 -1.27 -15.76 5.63
N ASP A 43 -1.80 -16.69 4.83
CA ASP A 43 -2.15 -18.05 5.24
C ASP A 43 -3.08 -18.09 6.47
N MET A 44 -3.97 -17.09 6.55
CA MET A 44 -4.88 -16.93 7.69
C MET A 44 -5.78 -18.15 7.86
N HIS A 45 -6.15 -18.82 6.76
CA HIS A 45 -6.88 -20.08 6.76
C HIS A 45 -8.12 -20.12 7.68
N GLY A 46 -8.83 -18.99 7.79
CA GLY A 46 -9.97 -18.85 8.69
C GLY A 46 -9.66 -18.94 10.19
N ARG A 47 -8.41 -18.74 10.62
CA ARG A 47 -7.97 -18.70 12.04
C ARG A 47 -8.41 -17.40 12.72
N VAL A 48 -9.73 -17.28 12.89
CA VAL A 48 -10.38 -16.12 13.52
C VAL A 48 -10.09 -16.07 15.01
N GLU A 49 -10.17 -17.22 15.67
CA GLU A 49 -9.88 -17.39 17.10
C GLU A 49 -8.37 -17.49 17.34
N GLU A 50 -7.95 -17.09 18.53
CA GLU A 50 -6.58 -17.31 18.98
C GLU A 50 -6.34 -18.81 19.21
N GLY A 51 -5.23 -19.32 18.67
CA GLY A 51 -4.76 -20.67 18.94
C GLY A 51 -3.47 -20.64 19.74
N ASP A 52 -3.27 -21.62 20.63
CA ASP A 52 -2.03 -21.74 21.43
C ASP A 52 -0.77 -21.86 20.56
N TYR A 53 -0.90 -22.41 19.35
CA TYR A 53 0.20 -22.60 18.39
C TYR A 53 -0.18 -22.28 16.93
N ASP A 54 -1.45 -21.95 16.68
CA ASP A 54 -2.00 -21.98 15.32
C ASP A 54 -2.38 -20.61 14.77
N GLY A 55 -2.15 -19.50 15.49
CA GLY A 55 -2.38 -18.15 14.97
C GLY A 55 -2.79 -17.16 16.06
N MET A 56 -2.53 -15.88 15.84
CA MET A 56 -2.81 -14.82 16.83
C MET A 56 -4.30 -14.46 16.98
N GLY A 57 -5.16 -14.95 16.08
CA GLY A 57 -6.57 -14.57 15.99
C GLY A 57 -6.79 -13.21 15.33
N MET A 58 -7.84 -13.12 14.52
CA MET A 58 -8.16 -11.93 13.71
C MET A 58 -8.59 -10.73 14.58
N ALA A 59 -9.13 -10.96 15.77
CA ALA A 59 -9.44 -9.89 16.71
C ALA A 59 -8.17 -9.15 17.18
N LYS A 60 -7.07 -9.86 17.45
CA LYS A 60 -5.79 -9.24 17.83
C LYS A 60 -5.14 -8.52 16.67
N ILE A 61 -5.25 -9.07 15.46
CA ILE A 61 -4.80 -8.39 14.23
C ILE A 61 -5.54 -7.06 14.09
N GLY A 62 -6.87 -7.05 14.22
CA GLY A 62 -7.66 -5.82 14.17
C GLY A 62 -7.27 -4.80 15.23
N ALA A 63 -6.99 -5.25 16.46
CA ALA A 63 -6.51 -4.36 17.52
C ALA A 63 -5.16 -3.71 17.17
N LEU A 64 -4.18 -4.52 16.75
CA LEU A 64 -2.86 -4.01 16.35
C LEU A 64 -2.94 -3.10 15.12
N ALA A 65 -3.77 -3.44 14.14
CA ALA A 65 -4.00 -2.59 12.97
C ALA A 65 -4.56 -1.22 13.38
N ASN A 66 -5.48 -1.18 14.34
CA ASN A 66 -6.01 0.08 14.86
C ASN A 66 -4.96 0.90 15.63
N GLU A 67 -4.09 0.24 16.40
CA GLU A 67 -2.97 0.91 17.08
C GLU A 67 -2.01 1.53 16.06
N LEU A 68 -1.57 0.76 15.05
CA LEU A 68 -0.68 1.24 14.00
C LEU A 68 -1.32 2.35 13.16
N ARG A 69 -2.61 2.23 12.83
CA ARG A 69 -3.35 3.26 12.09
C ARG A 69 -3.52 4.57 12.89
N ALA A 70 -3.47 4.51 14.21
CA ALA A 70 -3.50 5.70 15.07
C ALA A 70 -2.10 6.33 15.26
N GLU A 71 -1.04 5.53 15.10
CA GLU A 71 0.36 5.96 15.26
C GLU A 71 0.96 6.53 13.96
N TYR A 72 0.57 5.99 12.80
CA TYR A 72 1.13 6.34 11.50
C TYR A 72 0.06 6.89 10.55
N ASP A 73 0.31 8.09 9.99
CA ASP A 73 -0.58 8.73 9.00
C ASP A 73 -0.70 7.91 7.71
N ASN A 74 0.40 7.27 7.30
CA ASN A 74 0.52 6.48 6.07
C ASN A 74 0.67 5.00 6.38
N PHE A 75 -0.43 4.36 6.78
CA PHE A 75 -0.48 2.95 7.12
C PHE A 75 -1.32 2.16 6.11
N LEU A 76 -0.80 1.00 5.69
CA LEU A 76 -1.48 0.05 4.83
C LEU A 76 -1.41 -1.35 5.43
N LEU A 77 -2.52 -2.09 5.36
CA LEU A 77 -2.64 -3.46 5.83
C LEU A 77 -2.99 -4.40 4.67
N PHE A 78 -2.10 -5.33 4.35
CA PHE A 78 -2.26 -6.26 3.23
C PHE A 78 -2.40 -7.72 3.68
N ASP A 79 -3.03 -8.54 2.84
CA ASP A 79 -3.03 -10.00 3.00
C ASP A 79 -2.43 -10.70 1.76
N ALA A 80 -1.51 -11.65 1.99
CA ALA A 80 -0.82 -12.36 0.91
C ALA A 80 -1.55 -13.63 0.43
N GLY A 81 -2.81 -13.84 0.82
CA GLY A 81 -3.65 -14.92 0.32
C GLY A 81 -3.83 -16.08 1.29
N ASP A 82 -4.64 -17.05 0.85
CA ASP A 82 -5.05 -18.23 1.61
C ASP A 82 -5.83 -17.86 2.88
N ALA A 83 -6.78 -16.93 2.74
CA ALA A 83 -7.61 -16.41 3.82
C ALA A 83 -8.99 -17.08 3.89
N PHE A 84 -9.65 -17.30 2.74
CA PHE A 84 -11.10 -17.61 2.68
C PHE A 84 -11.46 -19.06 2.99
N HIS A 85 -10.47 -19.94 3.24
CA HIS A 85 -10.69 -21.36 3.49
C HIS A 85 -9.82 -21.89 4.64
N GLY A 86 -10.37 -22.79 5.47
CA GLY A 86 -9.59 -23.58 6.41
C GLY A 86 -10.42 -24.08 7.60
N GLN A 87 -10.79 -23.19 8.50
CA GLN A 87 -11.60 -23.50 9.69
C GLN A 87 -13.11 -23.52 9.40
N PRO A 88 -13.95 -24.16 10.24
CA PRO A 88 -15.41 -24.22 10.08
C PRO A 88 -16.09 -22.86 9.87
N ILE A 89 -15.60 -21.81 10.54
CA ILE A 89 -16.14 -20.45 10.38
C ILE A 89 -15.97 -19.96 8.94
N ALA A 90 -14.89 -20.32 8.26
CA ALA A 90 -14.68 -19.99 6.85
C ALA A 90 -15.43 -20.96 5.93
N THR A 91 -15.39 -22.27 6.21
CA THR A 91 -15.90 -23.29 5.29
C THR A 91 -17.42 -23.42 5.26
N ILE A 92 -18.10 -23.22 6.39
CA ILE A 92 -19.59 -23.25 6.44
C ILE A 92 -20.20 -22.12 5.62
N PHE A 93 -19.52 -20.97 5.56
CA PHE A 93 -19.98 -19.78 4.86
C PHE A 93 -19.26 -19.58 3.50
N GLU A 94 -18.50 -20.58 3.07
CA GLU A 94 -17.75 -20.56 1.80
C GLU A 94 -16.97 -19.25 1.62
N GLY A 95 -16.26 -18.83 2.67
CA GLY A 95 -15.38 -17.66 2.70
C GLY A 95 -16.02 -16.33 3.08
N SER A 96 -17.35 -16.15 3.01
CA SER A 96 -17.94 -14.81 3.19
C SER A 96 -17.76 -14.24 4.59
N SER A 97 -17.77 -15.11 5.61
CA SER A 97 -17.49 -14.73 7.00
C SER A 97 -16.09 -14.12 7.16
N ILE A 98 -15.10 -14.61 6.41
CA ILE A 98 -13.73 -14.09 6.46
C ILE A 98 -13.65 -12.74 5.77
N VAL A 99 -14.32 -12.57 4.63
CA VAL A 99 -14.40 -11.26 3.96
C VAL A 99 -15.02 -10.22 4.89
N GLU A 100 -16.13 -10.54 5.56
CA GLU A 100 -16.76 -9.63 6.53
C GLU A 100 -15.81 -9.25 7.67
N ILE A 101 -15.05 -10.20 8.21
CA ILE A 101 -14.07 -9.93 9.27
C ILE A 101 -12.91 -9.05 8.74
N MET A 102 -12.40 -9.33 7.53
CA MET A 102 -11.34 -8.52 6.92
C MET A 102 -11.80 -7.09 6.63
N ASN A 103 -13.05 -6.91 6.18
CA ASN A 103 -13.66 -5.60 6.02
C ASN A 103 -13.72 -4.84 7.35
N LEU A 104 -14.13 -5.51 8.45
CA LEU A 104 -14.18 -4.91 9.78
C LEU A 104 -12.80 -4.51 10.33
N ILE A 105 -11.76 -5.28 10.00
CA ILE A 105 -10.36 -4.95 10.37
C ILE A 105 -9.83 -3.76 9.55
N GLY A 106 -10.36 -3.57 8.34
CA GLY A 106 -9.93 -2.55 7.40
C GLY A 106 -8.62 -2.93 6.73
N TYR A 107 -8.59 -4.10 6.10
CA TYR A 107 -7.54 -4.39 5.10
C TYR A 107 -7.64 -3.40 3.94
N ASP A 108 -6.51 -3.14 3.29
CA ASP A 108 -6.44 -2.27 2.12
C ASP A 108 -6.35 -3.09 0.83
N LEU A 109 -5.61 -4.21 0.86
CA LEU A 109 -5.42 -5.07 -0.31
C LEU A 109 -5.18 -6.53 0.07
N MET A 110 -5.64 -7.43 -0.79
CA MET A 110 -5.32 -8.85 -0.75
C MET A 110 -4.88 -9.36 -2.12
N VAL A 111 -4.06 -10.40 -2.14
CA VAL A 111 -3.87 -11.25 -3.33
C VAL A 111 -4.51 -12.62 -3.09
N PRO A 112 -5.22 -13.23 -4.06
CA PRO A 112 -5.73 -14.58 -3.90
C PRO A 112 -4.60 -15.61 -3.86
N GLY A 113 -4.60 -16.46 -2.85
CA GLY A 113 -3.77 -17.66 -2.78
C GLY A 113 -4.45 -18.87 -3.44
N ASN A 114 -3.80 -20.02 -3.44
CA ASN A 114 -4.34 -21.23 -4.07
C ASN A 114 -5.59 -21.76 -3.36
N HIS A 115 -5.70 -21.59 -2.03
CA HIS A 115 -6.84 -22.08 -1.26
C HIS A 115 -8.06 -21.15 -1.33
N ASP A 116 -7.90 -19.92 -1.79
CA ASP A 116 -9.03 -19.01 -2.04
C ASP A 116 -9.89 -19.47 -3.25
N PHE A 117 -9.37 -20.38 -4.07
CA PHE A 117 -10.09 -21.03 -5.17
C PHE A 117 -10.84 -22.31 -4.76
N ASN A 118 -10.78 -22.74 -3.49
CA ASN A 118 -11.35 -24.02 -3.06
C ASN A 118 -12.86 -24.15 -3.34
N TYR A 119 -13.59 -23.03 -3.40
CA TYR A 119 -15.03 -23.01 -3.70
C TYR A 119 -15.35 -22.67 -5.17
N GLY A 120 -14.32 -22.62 -6.03
CA GLY A 120 -14.45 -22.31 -7.45
C GLY A 120 -14.31 -20.82 -7.79
N LYS A 121 -14.16 -20.55 -9.09
CA LYS A 121 -13.95 -19.21 -9.65
C LYS A 121 -15.13 -18.29 -9.37
N GLU A 122 -16.34 -18.78 -9.58
CA GLU A 122 -17.57 -18.00 -9.42
C GLU A 122 -17.70 -17.49 -7.98
N ARG A 123 -17.41 -18.36 -7.01
CA ARG A 123 -17.42 -17.98 -5.61
C ARG A 123 -16.31 -16.99 -5.27
N LEU A 124 -15.10 -17.17 -5.81
CA LEU A 124 -14.04 -16.17 -5.62
C LEU A 124 -14.44 -14.79 -6.15
N VAL A 125 -15.08 -14.71 -7.33
CA VAL A 125 -15.57 -13.45 -7.89
C VAL A 125 -16.62 -12.80 -6.98
N GLU A 126 -17.53 -13.59 -6.40
CA GLU A 126 -18.49 -13.09 -5.41
C GLU A 126 -17.81 -12.53 -4.16
N LEU A 127 -16.84 -13.27 -3.60
CA LEU A 127 -16.09 -12.85 -2.42
C LEU A 127 -15.29 -11.56 -2.68
N VAL A 128 -14.66 -11.44 -3.86
CA VAL A 128 -14.01 -10.20 -4.31
C VAL A 128 -15.02 -9.05 -4.38
N GLY A 129 -16.24 -9.31 -4.87
CA GLY A 129 -17.31 -8.31 -4.90
C GLY A 129 -17.87 -7.91 -3.52
N MET A 130 -17.58 -8.69 -2.48
CA MET A 130 -17.95 -8.40 -1.09
C MET A 130 -16.86 -7.64 -0.32
N ALA A 131 -15.63 -7.65 -0.83
CA ALA A 131 -14.49 -7.03 -0.16
C ALA A 131 -14.58 -5.50 -0.23
N ASP A 132 -14.38 -4.84 0.92
CA ASP A 132 -14.22 -3.37 1.01
C ASP A 132 -12.77 -2.94 0.70
N PHE A 133 -11.91 -3.92 0.36
CA PHE A 133 -10.50 -3.79 0.04
C PHE A 133 -10.20 -4.24 -1.39
N ASP A 134 -9.07 -3.79 -1.95
CA ASP A 134 -8.68 -4.18 -3.30
C ASP A 134 -8.23 -5.65 -3.33
N VAL A 135 -8.69 -6.43 -4.31
CA VAL A 135 -8.11 -7.74 -4.60
C VAL A 135 -7.38 -7.67 -5.94
N VAL A 136 -6.10 -8.03 -5.94
CA VAL A 136 -5.25 -7.95 -7.14
C VAL A 136 -4.56 -9.27 -7.47
N SER A 137 -4.34 -9.53 -8.76
CA SER A 137 -3.47 -10.61 -9.24
C SER A 137 -3.06 -10.37 -10.68
N ALA A 138 -1.75 -10.42 -10.92
CA ALA A 138 -1.17 -10.23 -12.25
C ALA A 138 -1.13 -11.51 -13.10
N ASN A 139 -1.51 -12.67 -12.56
CA ASN A 139 -1.28 -13.97 -13.21
C ASN A 139 -2.48 -14.92 -13.24
N ILE A 140 -3.68 -14.45 -12.89
CA ILE A 140 -4.92 -15.24 -13.01
C ILE A 140 -5.61 -14.90 -14.34
N TYR A 141 -5.80 -15.92 -15.17
CA TYR A 141 -6.43 -15.80 -16.49
C TYR A 141 -7.46 -16.92 -16.71
N THR A 142 -8.51 -16.64 -17.47
CA THR A 142 -9.39 -17.67 -18.03
C THR A 142 -8.70 -18.41 -19.17
N GLU A 143 -9.30 -19.51 -19.66
CA GLU A 143 -8.77 -20.23 -20.82
C GLU A 143 -8.72 -19.35 -22.09
N GLU A 144 -9.61 -18.35 -22.17
CA GLU A 144 -9.66 -17.34 -23.22
C GLU A 144 -8.61 -16.23 -23.05
N GLY A 145 -7.84 -16.25 -21.96
CA GLY A 145 -6.83 -15.24 -21.64
C GLY A 145 -7.39 -13.97 -20.99
N GLU A 146 -8.64 -13.99 -20.54
CA GLU A 146 -9.27 -12.85 -19.87
C GLU A 146 -8.91 -12.83 -18.37
N THR A 147 -8.78 -11.64 -17.77
CA THR A 147 -8.68 -11.50 -16.32
C THR A 147 -10.00 -10.99 -15.74
N PHE A 148 -10.32 -11.43 -14.53
CA PHE A 148 -11.46 -10.96 -13.74
C PHE A 148 -11.03 -10.22 -12.45
N ILE A 149 -9.73 -10.11 -12.21
CA ILE A 149 -9.13 -9.41 -11.07
C ILE A 149 -8.15 -8.36 -11.62
N ALA A 150 -8.10 -7.18 -11.01
CA ALA A 150 -7.15 -6.16 -11.41
C ALA A 150 -5.69 -6.67 -11.23
N PRO A 151 -4.77 -6.35 -12.14
CA PRO A 151 -3.40 -6.88 -12.06
C PRO A 151 -2.54 -6.25 -10.96
N TYR A 152 -2.87 -5.02 -10.56
CA TYR A 152 -2.16 -4.24 -9.53
C TYR A 152 -3.04 -3.07 -9.06
N LYS A 153 -2.64 -2.43 -7.96
CA LYS A 153 -3.20 -1.16 -7.46
C LYS A 153 -2.09 -0.12 -7.34
N ILE A 154 -2.40 1.15 -7.63
CA ILE A 154 -1.49 2.27 -7.34
C ILE A 154 -2.12 3.13 -6.23
N TYR A 155 -1.39 3.27 -5.13
CA TYR A 155 -1.69 4.22 -4.06
C TYR A 155 -0.88 5.51 -4.29
N GLU A 156 -1.50 6.66 -4.04
CA GLU A 156 -0.82 7.96 -4.04
C GLU A 156 -0.80 8.49 -2.60
N ILE A 157 0.38 8.49 -1.98
CA ILE A 157 0.59 8.77 -0.55
C ILE A 157 1.63 9.89 -0.44
N ASP A 158 1.20 11.07 0.01
CA ASP A 158 2.04 12.27 0.14
C ASP A 158 2.91 12.55 -1.10
N GLY A 159 2.33 12.39 -2.30
CA GLY A 159 3.01 12.62 -3.57
C GLY A 159 3.86 11.44 -4.07
N VAL A 160 3.98 10.36 -3.30
CA VAL A 160 4.63 9.10 -3.70
C VAL A 160 3.60 8.15 -4.31
N LYS A 161 3.94 7.55 -5.47
CA LYS A 161 3.14 6.49 -6.08
C LYS A 161 3.68 5.12 -5.67
N LEU A 162 2.90 4.37 -4.92
CA LEU A 162 3.19 3.01 -4.50
C LEU A 162 2.35 2.03 -5.35
N GLY A 163 3.00 1.28 -6.23
CA GLY A 163 2.38 0.18 -6.96
C GLY A 163 2.48 -1.12 -6.15
N VAL A 164 1.35 -1.80 -5.99
CA VAL A 164 1.22 -3.10 -5.32
C VAL A 164 0.63 -4.11 -6.30
#